data_AF-A0A423VKS1-F1
#
_entry.id   AF-A0A423VKS1-F1
#
_cell.length_a   1.000
_cell.length_b   1.000
_cell.length_c   1.000
_cell.angle_alpha   90.00
_cell.angle_beta   90.00
_cell.angle_gamma   90.00
#
_symmetry.space_group_name_H-M   'P 1'
#
loop_
_entity.id
_entity.type
_entity.pdbx_description
1 polymer ?
#
loop_
_entity_poly.entity_id
_entity_poly.type
_entity_poly.pdbx_seq_one_letter_code
_entity_poly.pdbx_strand_id
1 'polypeptide(L)'
;MLVFPYLEKGLLHVDTAALSSVAKKAIIRDALTGLADLHDKHIIHTDIKPTNIMMDSFKQQNGDFGWCNVQITDLEAAVILPPKAKGLTDRLSGNHFWRSPEAWARGIQNTPSDIHSFAIVAIFAWTGRMVLFSDEANRASPEEQADLILRKHLSFFASDMEDFEGFIAYHGGDDNPFVKHLKELLCTFSEEEPRLPFERWQQLDPQFRDLVCKMTSMDPARRITARKALQHPCPHTLNGIHIRSDRVYYMWHRASNLQASVPPPSPPPWAETLTASLHSEPQFRERQALYFPGSSEFVDSENDYFNAAVREVKSVAVAWPCSTADVSALLKILRRHLPTTTPIAVRGAGHATYVGTAKAAGGVTIDMRGLRGIDVLAGDKHIRIAAGEKWHSVFAALESHKPSLTTVGGRSRNVGAIGFVLGAGLSSLSAGFGFSADMVTSWEVRRPLFFLK
;
A
#
# COMPACT_ATOMS: atom_id res chain seq x y z
N MET A 1 11.13 0.55 -9.05
CA MET A 1 10.67 1.91 -9.39
C MET A 1 9.50 1.77 -10.34
N LEU A 2 8.30 2.13 -9.88
CA LEU A 2 7.15 2.33 -10.75
C LEU A 2 7.06 3.84 -10.96
N VAL A 3 7.03 4.27 -12.23
CA VAL A 3 6.92 5.69 -12.59
C VAL A 3 5.49 5.94 -13.01
N PHE A 4 4.84 6.91 -12.40
CA PHE A 4 3.46 7.30 -12.68
C PHE A 4 3.41 8.74 -13.18
N PRO A 5 2.38 9.11 -13.95
CA PRO A 5 2.06 10.52 -14.16
C PRO A 5 1.94 11.23 -12.81
N TYR A 6 2.53 12.42 -12.70
CA TYR A 6 2.40 13.24 -11.51
C TYR A 6 0.96 13.72 -11.36
N LEU A 7 0.44 13.64 -10.14
CA LEU A 7 -0.84 14.23 -9.71
C LEU A 7 -0.57 15.17 -8.54
N GLU A 8 -1.10 16.38 -8.60
CA GLU A 8 -0.70 17.47 -7.70
C GLU A 8 -1.07 17.23 -6.23
N LYS A 9 -2.30 16.78 -5.95
CA LYS A 9 -2.85 16.73 -4.58
C LYS A 9 -3.66 15.48 -4.31
N GLY A 10 -3.56 14.96 -3.08
CA GLY A 10 -4.52 14.01 -2.53
C GLY A 10 -5.75 14.73 -1.95
N LEU A 11 -6.91 14.09 -1.98
CA LEU A 11 -8.19 14.63 -1.52
C LEU A 11 -8.14 15.13 -0.06
N LEU A 12 -7.30 14.52 0.80
CA LEU A 12 -7.12 14.99 2.18
C LEU A 12 -6.61 16.44 2.27
N HIS A 13 -5.87 16.90 1.26
CA HIS A 13 -5.27 18.23 1.19
C HIS A 13 -6.11 19.23 0.40
N VAL A 14 -7.32 18.84 0.01
CA VAL A 14 -8.28 19.70 -0.68
C VAL A 14 -9.20 20.31 0.38
N ASP A 15 -9.42 21.63 0.32
CA ASP A 15 -10.47 22.28 1.11
C ASP A 15 -11.83 21.92 0.51
N THR A 16 -12.36 20.77 0.89
CA THR A 16 -13.62 20.26 0.38
C THR A 16 -14.82 21.08 0.86
N ALA A 17 -14.69 21.86 1.93
CA ALA A 17 -15.76 22.74 2.39
C ALA A 17 -16.01 23.89 1.40
N ALA A 18 -14.95 24.39 0.76
CA ALA A 18 -15.02 25.44 -0.26
C ALA A 18 -15.53 24.95 -1.63
N LEU A 19 -15.63 23.64 -1.86
CA LEU A 19 -16.06 23.10 -3.15
C LEU A 19 -17.57 23.18 -3.35
N SER A 20 -17.97 23.53 -4.58
CA SER A 20 -19.36 23.43 -5.01
C SER A 20 -19.84 21.97 -4.97
N SER A 21 -21.16 21.77 -4.81
CA SER A 21 -21.77 20.44 -4.87
C SER A 21 -21.46 19.72 -6.19
N VAL A 22 -21.34 20.47 -7.29
CA VAL A 22 -20.96 19.96 -8.61
C VAL A 22 -19.54 19.39 -8.60
N ALA A 23 -18.57 20.13 -8.07
CA ALA A 23 -17.19 19.65 -7.96
C ALA A 23 -17.07 18.42 -7.06
N LYS A 24 -17.79 18.42 -5.92
CA LYS A 24 -17.87 17.26 -5.01
C LYS A 24 -18.39 16.01 -5.71
N LYS A 25 -19.50 16.13 -6.46
CA LYS A 25 -20.09 15.04 -7.25
C LYS A 25 -19.12 14.53 -8.31
N ALA A 26 -18.41 15.41 -9.02
CA ALA A 26 -17.42 15.03 -10.02
C ALA A 26 -16.25 14.24 -9.42
N ILE A 27 -15.67 14.70 -8.31
CA ILE A 27 -14.61 13.98 -7.59
C ILE A 27 -15.07 12.58 -7.17
N ILE A 28 -16.27 12.48 -6.58
CA ILE A 28 -16.84 11.20 -6.16
C ILE A 28 -17.06 10.28 -7.37
N ARG A 29 -17.63 10.79 -8.46
CA ARG A 29 -17.87 10.03 -9.70
C ARG A 29 -16.58 9.46 -10.28
N ASP A 30 -15.57 10.30 -10.43
CA ASP A 30 -14.32 9.93 -11.11
C ASP A 30 -13.51 8.94 -10.26
N ALA A 31 -13.43 9.16 -8.94
CA ALA A 31 -12.81 8.20 -8.03
C ALA A 31 -13.56 6.86 -8.01
N LEU A 32 -14.91 6.89 -7.96
CA LEU A 32 -15.74 5.68 -8.00
C LEU A 32 -15.60 4.93 -9.35
N THR A 33 -15.31 5.65 -10.43
CA THR A 33 -15.04 5.07 -11.76
C THR A 33 -13.77 4.23 -11.72
N GLY A 34 -12.68 4.76 -11.15
CA GLY A 34 -11.47 3.99 -10.90
C GLY A 34 -11.71 2.76 -10.01
N LEU A 35 -12.53 2.89 -8.96
CA LEU A 35 -12.87 1.76 -8.09
C LEU A 35 -13.62 0.66 -8.83
N ALA A 36 -14.61 1.04 -9.65
CA ALA A 36 -15.37 0.11 -10.45
C ALA A 36 -14.49 -0.65 -11.44
N ASP A 37 -13.51 0.02 -12.04
CA ASP A 37 -12.56 -0.61 -12.96
C ASP A 37 -11.65 -1.64 -12.28
N LEU A 38 -11.31 -1.44 -11.00
CA LEU A 38 -10.61 -2.43 -10.17
C LEU A 38 -11.51 -3.62 -9.86
N HIS A 39 -12.73 -3.35 -9.40
CA HIS A 39 -13.70 -4.37 -9.00
C HIS A 39 -14.10 -5.29 -10.16
N ASP A 40 -14.25 -4.76 -11.38
CA ASP A 40 -14.51 -5.54 -12.59
C ASP A 40 -13.38 -6.54 -12.92
N LYS A 41 -12.17 -6.30 -12.40
CA LYS A 41 -11.00 -7.19 -12.56
C LYS A 41 -10.77 -8.05 -11.32
N HIS A 42 -11.75 -8.12 -10.42
CA HIS A 42 -11.65 -8.81 -9.13
C HIS A 42 -10.49 -8.30 -8.25
N ILE A 43 -10.14 -7.02 -8.39
CA ILE A 43 -9.13 -6.37 -7.55
C ILE A 43 -9.86 -5.63 -6.43
N ILE A 44 -9.52 -5.96 -5.19
CA ILE A 44 -9.92 -5.21 -4.00
C ILE A 44 -8.77 -4.28 -3.61
N HIS A 45 -9.07 -3.01 -3.33
CA HIS A 45 -8.09 -1.98 -3.01
C HIS A 45 -7.54 -2.13 -1.59
N THR A 46 -8.42 -2.44 -0.63
CA THR A 46 -8.13 -2.72 0.80
C THR A 46 -7.64 -1.53 1.65
N ASP A 47 -7.21 -0.42 1.04
CA ASP A 47 -6.82 0.81 1.75
C ASP A 47 -7.39 2.08 1.10
N ILE A 48 -8.71 2.12 0.88
CA ILE A 48 -9.39 3.32 0.38
C ILE A 48 -9.42 4.39 1.47
N LYS A 49 -8.79 5.54 1.19
CA LYS A 49 -8.71 6.71 2.08
C LYS A 49 -8.43 7.98 1.25
N PRO A 50 -8.68 9.20 1.77
CA PRO A 50 -8.59 10.41 0.96
C PRO A 50 -7.19 10.72 0.41
N THR A 51 -6.11 10.28 1.07
CA THR A 51 -4.75 10.46 0.52
C THR A 51 -4.50 9.63 -0.73
N ASN A 52 -5.32 8.59 -0.96
CA ASN A 52 -5.21 7.67 -2.09
C ASN A 52 -6.20 8.03 -3.21
N ILE A 53 -6.86 9.20 -3.10
CA ILE A 53 -7.63 9.81 -4.18
C ILE A 53 -6.85 11.05 -4.63
N MET A 54 -6.09 10.92 -5.72
CA MET A 54 -5.22 12.00 -6.22
C MET A 54 -5.85 12.72 -7.42
N MET A 55 -5.51 13.99 -7.61
CA MET A 55 -6.05 14.85 -8.66
C MET A 55 -5.15 16.04 -8.97
N ASP A 56 -5.36 16.67 -10.12
CA ASP A 56 -4.73 17.94 -10.51
C ASP A 56 -5.67 19.11 -10.27
N SER A 57 -5.11 20.26 -9.91
CA SER A 57 -5.85 21.52 -9.84
C SER A 57 -5.63 22.36 -11.09
N PHE A 58 -6.65 23.13 -11.49
CA PHE A 58 -6.53 24.13 -12.56
C PHE A 58 -7.31 25.39 -12.22
N LYS A 59 -6.92 26.53 -12.77
CA LYS A 59 -7.69 27.78 -12.62
C LYS A 59 -8.82 27.84 -13.66
N GLN A 60 -10.04 28.06 -13.19
CA GLN A 60 -11.21 28.32 -14.02
C GLN A 60 -11.21 29.78 -14.48
N GLN A 61 -12.01 30.08 -15.53
CA GLN A 61 -12.11 31.43 -16.10
C GLN A 61 -12.64 32.48 -15.11
N ASN A 62 -13.44 32.06 -14.13
CA ASN A 62 -13.99 32.92 -13.09
C ASN A 62 -13.01 33.17 -11.91
N GLY A 63 -11.80 32.60 -11.96
CA GLY A 63 -10.79 32.72 -10.91
C GLY A 63 -10.81 31.60 -9.86
N ASP A 64 -11.84 30.74 -9.85
CA ASP A 64 -11.93 29.60 -8.92
C ASP A 64 -11.00 28.45 -9.34
N PHE A 65 -10.68 27.56 -8.40
CA PHE A 65 -9.99 26.32 -8.71
C PHE A 65 -10.98 25.23 -9.17
N GLY A 66 -10.65 24.56 -10.27
CA GLY A 66 -11.27 23.33 -10.72
C GLY A 66 -10.34 22.13 -10.49
N TRP A 67 -10.89 20.93 -10.62
CA TRP A 67 -10.17 19.67 -10.40
C TRP A 67 -10.34 18.76 -11.60
N CYS A 68 -9.26 18.10 -12.02
CA CYS A 68 -9.28 17.11 -13.08
C CYS A 68 -8.35 15.93 -12.76
N ASN A 69 -8.37 14.90 -13.60
CA ASN A 69 -7.54 13.70 -13.44
C ASN A 69 -7.69 13.01 -12.07
N VAL A 70 -8.90 13.00 -11.51
CA VAL A 70 -9.20 12.34 -10.24
C VAL A 70 -9.03 10.83 -10.40
N GLN A 71 -8.15 10.23 -9.60
CA GLN A 71 -7.76 8.83 -9.70
C GLN A 71 -7.63 8.20 -8.31
N ILE A 72 -8.00 6.92 -8.22
CA ILE A 72 -7.60 6.06 -7.10
C ILE A 72 -6.15 5.63 -7.34
N THR A 73 -5.32 5.80 -6.32
CA THR A 73 -3.88 5.51 -6.34
C THR A 73 -3.51 4.56 -5.21
N ASP A 74 -2.22 4.22 -5.10
CA ASP A 74 -1.69 3.42 -3.99
C ASP A 74 -2.34 2.02 -3.89
N LEU A 75 -2.21 1.28 -5.00
CA LEU A 75 -2.63 -0.12 -5.13
C LEU A 75 -1.66 -1.09 -4.42
N GLU A 76 -0.83 -0.58 -3.53
CA GLU A 76 0.18 -1.32 -2.81
C GLU A 76 -0.44 -2.44 -1.97
N ALA A 77 -1.49 -2.13 -1.20
CA ALA A 77 -2.19 -3.12 -0.40
C ALA A 77 -3.20 -3.97 -1.20
N ALA A 78 -3.48 -3.60 -2.46
CA ALA A 78 -4.54 -4.19 -3.25
C ALA A 78 -4.30 -5.68 -3.52
N VAL A 79 -5.38 -6.45 -3.54
CA VAL A 79 -5.34 -7.90 -3.74
C VAL A 79 -6.23 -8.29 -4.90
N ILE A 80 -5.70 -9.18 -5.74
CA ILE A 80 -6.46 -9.86 -6.78
C ILE A 80 -7.13 -11.05 -6.12
N LEU A 81 -8.45 -11.06 -6.06
CA LEU A 81 -9.16 -12.22 -5.53
C LEU A 81 -9.19 -13.31 -6.60
N PRO A 82 -8.71 -14.54 -6.28
CA PRO A 82 -8.85 -15.67 -7.17
C PRO A 82 -10.32 -15.89 -7.53
N PRO A 83 -10.62 -16.40 -8.75
CA PRO A 83 -11.98 -16.78 -9.10
C PRO A 83 -12.58 -17.72 -8.04
N LYS A 84 -13.79 -17.41 -7.57
CA LYS A 84 -14.53 -18.13 -6.50
C LYS A 84 -14.04 -17.92 -5.06
N ALA A 85 -13.00 -17.11 -4.82
CA ALA A 85 -12.62 -16.74 -3.46
C ALA A 85 -13.75 -15.93 -2.80
N LYS A 86 -14.11 -16.28 -1.55
CA LYS A 86 -15.13 -15.56 -0.79
C LYS A 86 -14.66 -14.15 -0.40
N GLY A 87 -13.36 -13.98 -0.15
CA GLY A 87 -12.71 -12.74 0.25
C GLY A 87 -11.44 -13.03 1.07
N LEU A 88 -10.80 -11.98 1.57
CA LEU A 88 -9.69 -12.08 2.54
C LEU A 88 -10.24 -12.29 3.94
N THR A 89 -9.56 -13.08 4.77
CA THR A 89 -9.90 -13.25 6.20
C THR A 89 -8.68 -12.96 7.08
N ASP A 90 -8.89 -12.85 8.39
CA ASP A 90 -7.85 -12.81 9.43
C ASP A 90 -6.89 -11.60 9.38
N ARG A 91 -7.27 -10.55 8.61
CA ARG A 91 -6.48 -9.33 8.42
C ARG A 91 -7.27 -8.08 8.79
N LEU A 92 -6.59 -7.10 9.39
CA LEU A 92 -7.09 -5.73 9.55
C LEU A 92 -6.63 -4.89 8.35
N SER A 93 -7.46 -4.77 7.32
CA SER A 93 -7.11 -4.03 6.10
C SER A 93 -7.43 -2.55 6.20
N GLY A 94 -6.57 -1.70 5.64
CA GLY A 94 -6.80 -0.26 5.51
C GLY A 94 -6.56 0.56 6.79
N ASN A 95 -6.60 1.88 6.65
CA ASN A 95 -6.49 2.80 7.78
C ASN A 95 -7.73 2.78 8.70
N HIS A 96 -7.52 2.83 10.02
CA HIS A 96 -8.57 2.64 11.03
C HIS A 96 -9.74 3.64 10.96
N PHE A 97 -9.52 4.88 10.47
CA PHE A 97 -10.59 5.87 10.32
C PHE A 97 -11.40 5.76 9.02
N TRP A 98 -11.03 4.85 8.12
CA TRP A 98 -11.66 4.67 6.81
C TRP A 98 -12.11 3.24 6.54
N ARG A 99 -11.75 2.31 7.40
CA ARG A 99 -11.98 0.86 7.28
C ARG A 99 -13.47 0.49 7.44
N SER A 100 -13.89 -0.60 6.82
CA SER A 100 -15.23 -1.20 6.99
C SER A 100 -15.39 -2.01 8.29
N PRO A 101 -16.63 -2.24 8.77
CA PRO A 101 -16.91 -3.04 9.97
C PRO A 101 -16.38 -4.48 9.88
N GLU A 102 -16.56 -5.16 8.73
CA GLU A 102 -16.10 -6.53 8.56
C GLU A 102 -14.57 -6.65 8.56
N ALA A 103 -13.86 -5.58 8.17
CA ALA A 103 -12.41 -5.52 8.28
C ALA A 103 -11.96 -5.32 9.73
N TRP A 104 -12.71 -4.60 10.57
CA TRP A 104 -12.49 -4.60 12.03
C TRP A 104 -12.73 -5.98 12.67
N ALA A 105 -13.72 -6.71 12.16
CA ALA A 105 -14.02 -8.07 12.58
C ALA A 105 -12.93 -9.08 12.20
N ARG A 106 -11.95 -8.68 11.37
CA ARG A 106 -11.05 -9.61 10.63
C ARG A 106 -11.83 -10.68 9.86
N GLY A 107 -13.09 -10.38 9.51
CA GLY A 107 -13.96 -11.27 8.78
C GLY A 107 -13.64 -11.26 7.29
N ILE A 108 -14.54 -11.84 6.51
CA ILE A 108 -14.43 -11.91 5.06
C ILE A 108 -14.49 -10.48 4.48
N GLN A 109 -13.44 -10.10 3.76
CA GLN A 109 -13.30 -8.79 3.11
C GLN A 109 -13.24 -8.97 1.60
N ASN A 110 -14.08 -8.24 0.88
CA ASN A 110 -14.18 -8.32 -0.58
C ASN A 110 -14.49 -6.92 -1.14
N THR A 111 -14.90 -6.79 -2.40
CA THR A 111 -15.26 -5.52 -3.03
C THR A 111 -16.26 -4.69 -2.21
N PRO A 112 -17.24 -5.26 -1.47
CA PRO A 112 -18.09 -4.47 -0.58
C PRO A 112 -17.31 -3.71 0.50
N SER A 113 -16.17 -4.23 0.97
CA SER A 113 -15.35 -3.57 1.99
C SER A 113 -14.73 -2.28 1.47
N ASP A 114 -14.30 -2.26 0.20
CA ASP A 114 -13.87 -1.02 -0.46
C ASP A 114 -15.04 -0.05 -0.63
N ILE A 115 -16.24 -0.53 -0.96
CA ILE A 115 -17.42 0.33 -1.12
C ILE A 115 -17.76 1.07 0.18
N HIS A 116 -17.73 0.36 1.31
CA HIS A 116 -17.97 0.99 2.61
C HIS A 116 -16.91 2.04 2.93
N SER A 117 -15.65 1.69 2.70
CA SER A 117 -14.52 2.60 2.92
C SER A 117 -14.61 3.83 2.01
N PHE A 118 -14.98 3.63 0.74
CA PHE A 118 -15.23 4.68 -0.23
C PHE A 118 -16.39 5.59 0.18
N ALA A 119 -17.43 5.05 0.80
CA ALA A 119 -18.54 5.87 1.31
C ALA A 119 -18.07 6.85 2.39
N ILE A 120 -17.20 6.41 3.31
CA ILE A 120 -16.62 7.27 4.34
C ILE A 120 -15.76 8.37 3.68
N VAL A 121 -14.99 8.04 2.63
CA VAL A 121 -14.25 9.02 1.82
C VAL A 121 -15.20 9.99 1.10
N ALA A 122 -16.33 9.52 0.58
CA ALA A 122 -17.33 10.35 -0.08
C ALA A 122 -18.00 11.33 0.92
N ILE A 123 -18.26 10.88 2.16
CA ILE A 123 -18.73 11.76 3.25
C ILE A 123 -17.69 12.86 3.53
N PHE A 124 -16.40 12.51 3.57
CA PHE A 124 -15.32 13.50 3.73
C PHE A 124 -15.26 14.47 2.54
N ALA A 125 -15.35 13.97 1.30
CA ALA A 125 -15.41 14.79 0.10
C ALA A 125 -16.58 15.78 0.13
N TRP A 126 -17.71 15.38 0.71
CA TRP A 126 -18.91 16.20 0.77
C TRP A 126 -18.89 17.24 1.90
N THR A 127 -18.41 16.83 3.08
CA THR A 127 -18.58 17.58 4.34
C THR A 127 -17.29 18.21 4.86
N GLY A 128 -16.13 17.76 4.39
CA GLY A 128 -14.83 18.09 4.97
C GLY A 128 -14.56 17.47 6.34
N ARG A 129 -15.44 16.57 6.82
CA ARG A 129 -15.33 15.95 8.14
C ARG A 129 -14.87 14.50 8.03
N MET A 130 -13.83 14.16 8.79
CA MET A 130 -13.46 12.77 9.05
C MET A 130 -14.43 12.19 10.08
N VAL A 131 -15.58 11.69 9.64
CA VAL A 131 -16.70 11.35 10.55
C VAL A 131 -16.38 10.29 11.60
N LEU A 132 -15.43 9.39 11.31
CA LEU A 132 -14.97 8.36 12.25
C LEU A 132 -13.82 8.83 13.16
N PHE A 133 -13.23 9.99 12.89
CA PHE A 133 -12.15 10.54 13.71
C PHE A 133 -12.67 11.18 15.00
N SER A 134 -11.89 11.06 16.06
CA SER A 134 -11.90 11.93 17.23
C SER A 134 -10.49 12.01 17.80
N ASP A 135 -10.17 13.12 18.49
CA ASP A 135 -8.88 13.26 19.17
C ASP A 135 -8.67 12.17 20.23
N GLU A 136 -9.76 11.76 20.88
CA GLU A 136 -9.79 10.65 21.83
C GLU A 136 -9.39 9.33 21.15
N ALA A 137 -10.07 8.95 20.07
CA ALA A 137 -9.76 7.71 19.35
C ALA A 137 -8.33 7.72 18.77
N ASN A 138 -7.82 8.88 18.37
CA ASN A 138 -6.46 9.01 17.85
C ASN A 138 -5.36 8.83 18.92
N ARG A 139 -5.68 9.05 20.20
CA ARG A 139 -4.74 8.92 21.33
C ARG A 139 -4.96 7.66 22.16
N ALA A 140 -6.09 6.97 21.96
CA ALA A 140 -6.48 5.78 22.68
C ALA A 140 -5.59 4.57 22.37
N SER A 141 -5.64 3.56 23.25
CA SER A 141 -5.04 2.24 22.97
C SER A 141 -5.72 1.58 21.75
N PRO A 142 -5.08 0.59 21.09
CA PRO A 142 -5.69 -0.08 19.93
C PRO A 142 -7.08 -0.67 20.22
N GLU A 143 -7.29 -1.22 21.40
CA GLU A 143 -8.56 -1.79 21.84
C GLU A 143 -9.62 -0.71 22.03
N GLU A 144 -9.33 0.34 22.81
CA GLU A 144 -10.24 1.48 23.01
C GLU A 144 -10.54 2.24 21.71
N GLN A 145 -9.54 2.38 20.84
CA GLN A 145 -9.69 2.98 19.52
C GLN A 145 -10.69 2.19 18.67
N ALA A 146 -10.65 0.86 18.71
CA ALA A 146 -11.60 0.02 18.00
C ALA A 146 -13.02 0.30 18.48
N ASP A 147 -13.24 0.36 19.80
CA ASP A 147 -14.56 0.58 20.40
C ASP A 147 -15.14 1.95 20.04
N LEU A 148 -14.33 3.00 20.14
CA LEU A 148 -14.73 4.37 19.79
C LEU A 148 -15.14 4.48 18.31
N ILE A 149 -14.40 3.82 17.41
CA ILE A 149 -14.67 3.84 15.98
C ILE A 149 -15.88 2.95 15.62
N LEU A 150 -15.97 1.76 16.20
CA LEU A 150 -17.10 0.84 15.99
C LEU A 150 -18.41 1.42 16.53
N ARG A 151 -18.39 2.10 17.67
CA ARG A 151 -19.54 2.86 18.18
C ARG A 151 -19.99 3.91 17.15
N LYS A 152 -19.07 4.62 16.49
CA LYS A 152 -19.45 5.53 15.39
C LYS A 152 -20.05 4.80 14.18
N HIS A 153 -19.53 3.63 13.80
CA HIS A 153 -20.17 2.81 12.76
C HIS A 153 -21.62 2.44 13.12
N LEU A 154 -21.86 1.96 14.35
CA LEU A 154 -23.20 1.60 14.83
C LEU A 154 -24.14 2.80 14.92
N SER A 155 -23.61 3.95 15.34
CA SER A 155 -24.38 5.20 15.43
C SER A 155 -24.84 5.70 14.08
N PHE A 156 -23.97 5.67 13.06
CA PHE A 156 -24.25 6.27 11.76
C PHE A 156 -24.89 5.30 10.76
N PHE A 157 -24.52 4.02 10.77
CA PHE A 157 -24.79 3.11 9.65
C PHE A 157 -25.64 1.88 10.00
N ALA A 158 -25.83 1.55 11.28
CA ALA A 158 -26.64 0.40 11.71
C ALA A 158 -28.10 0.79 12.04
N SER A 159 -28.78 1.55 11.17
CA SER A 159 -30.16 2.01 11.43
C SER A 159 -31.24 0.98 11.12
N ASP A 160 -31.01 0.12 10.11
CA ASP A 160 -31.91 -0.96 9.70
C ASP A 160 -31.52 -2.26 10.43
N MET A 161 -32.46 -2.81 11.23
CA MET A 161 -32.21 -4.04 11.97
C MET A 161 -32.12 -5.26 11.05
N GLU A 162 -32.85 -5.31 9.93
CA GLU A 162 -32.74 -6.43 8.98
C GLU A 162 -31.35 -6.43 8.31
N ASP A 163 -30.81 -5.25 8.03
CA ASP A 163 -29.45 -5.08 7.50
C ASP A 163 -28.39 -5.49 8.53
N PHE A 164 -28.62 -5.19 9.81
CA PHE A 164 -27.73 -5.63 10.89
C PHE A 164 -27.79 -7.14 11.13
N GLU A 165 -28.96 -7.78 11.04
CA GLU A 165 -29.09 -9.24 11.08
C GLU A 165 -28.37 -9.91 9.91
N GLY A 166 -28.39 -9.30 8.72
CA GLY A 166 -27.57 -9.75 7.58
C GLY A 166 -26.07 -9.73 7.89
N PHE A 167 -25.58 -8.70 8.58
CA PHE A 167 -24.20 -8.63 9.06
C PHE A 167 -23.87 -9.73 10.07
N ILE A 168 -24.77 -10.03 11.00
CA ILE A 168 -24.60 -11.13 11.97
C ILE A 168 -24.46 -12.47 11.23
N ALA A 169 -25.36 -12.75 10.28
CA ALA A 169 -25.31 -13.95 9.46
C ALA A 169 -24.01 -14.04 8.63
N TYR A 170 -23.55 -12.91 8.07
CA TYR A 170 -22.30 -12.81 7.33
C TYR A 170 -21.07 -13.24 8.16
N HIS A 171 -21.09 -12.97 9.46
CA HIS A 171 -20.02 -13.32 10.40
C HIS A 171 -20.17 -14.68 11.09
N GLY A 172 -21.14 -15.49 10.67
CA GLY A 172 -21.37 -16.85 11.19
C GLY A 172 -22.32 -16.93 12.38
N GLY A 173 -23.09 -15.87 12.64
CA GLY A 173 -24.14 -15.85 13.65
C GLY A 173 -23.71 -15.25 14.99
N ASP A 174 -24.63 -15.33 15.95
CA ASP A 174 -24.54 -14.66 17.26
C ASP A 174 -23.39 -15.12 18.14
N ASP A 175 -22.84 -16.32 17.88
CA ASP A 175 -21.73 -16.85 18.67
C ASP A 175 -20.37 -16.25 18.32
N ASN A 176 -20.28 -15.49 17.24
CA ASN A 176 -19.05 -14.79 16.87
C ASN A 176 -18.68 -13.74 17.95
N PRO A 177 -17.46 -13.79 18.54
CA PRO A 177 -17.06 -12.86 19.60
C PRO A 177 -17.13 -11.38 19.19
N PHE A 178 -16.81 -11.07 17.94
CA PHE A 178 -16.90 -9.70 17.43
C PHE A 178 -18.35 -9.23 17.32
N VAL A 179 -19.27 -10.12 16.92
CA VAL A 179 -20.71 -9.82 16.86
C VAL A 179 -21.26 -9.58 18.27
N LYS A 180 -20.88 -10.41 19.25
CA LYS A 180 -21.26 -10.19 20.66
C LYS A 180 -20.81 -8.81 21.15
N HIS A 181 -19.55 -8.47 20.90
CA HIS A 181 -19.00 -7.16 21.24
C HIS A 181 -19.73 -6.00 20.56
N LEU A 182 -20.07 -6.11 19.28
CA LEU A 182 -20.87 -5.08 18.59
C LEU A 182 -22.28 -4.92 19.18
N LYS A 183 -22.92 -6.03 19.57
CA LYS A 183 -24.23 -5.97 20.26
C LYS A 183 -24.11 -5.28 21.61
N GLU A 184 -23.05 -5.58 22.37
CA GLU A 184 -22.75 -4.90 23.63
C GLU A 184 -22.54 -3.40 23.41
N LEU A 185 -21.73 -3.00 22.44
CA LEU A 185 -21.55 -1.60 22.06
C LEU A 185 -22.88 -0.95 21.61
N LEU A 186 -23.75 -1.66 20.89
CA LEU A 186 -25.05 -1.14 20.50
C LEU A 186 -25.97 -0.86 21.72
N CYS A 187 -25.83 -1.62 22.81
CA CYS A 187 -26.56 -1.41 24.06
C CYS A 187 -26.02 -0.23 24.89
N THR A 188 -24.85 0.34 24.54
CA THR A 188 -24.26 1.48 25.28
C THR A 188 -24.81 2.85 24.84
N PHE A 189 -25.72 2.92 23.86
CA PHE A 189 -26.41 4.17 23.51
C PHE A 189 -27.57 4.44 24.47
N SER A 190 -27.77 5.70 24.87
CA SER A 190 -28.82 6.12 25.80
C SER A 190 -29.60 7.32 25.25
N GLU A 191 -30.53 7.86 26.04
CA GLU A 191 -31.23 9.11 25.69
C GLU A 191 -30.27 10.31 25.70
N GLU A 192 -29.27 10.31 26.59
CA GLU A 192 -28.25 11.35 26.69
C GLU A 192 -27.19 11.24 25.58
N GLU A 193 -26.87 10.02 25.15
CA GLU A 193 -25.97 9.75 24.02
C GLU A 193 -26.68 8.91 22.95
N PRO A 194 -27.61 9.51 22.18
CA PRO A 194 -28.37 8.78 21.18
C PRO A 194 -27.52 8.47 19.94
N ARG A 195 -27.92 7.42 19.22
CA ARG A 195 -27.40 7.18 17.86
C ARG A 195 -27.79 8.32 16.93
N LEU A 196 -26.94 8.58 15.92
CA LEU A 196 -27.13 9.63 14.92
C LEU A 196 -27.17 9.06 13.50
N PRO A 197 -28.20 8.26 13.13
CA PRO A 197 -28.28 7.61 11.83
C PRO A 197 -28.03 8.57 10.66
N PHE A 198 -27.15 8.18 9.75
CA PHE A 198 -26.76 9.00 8.59
C PHE A 198 -27.96 9.33 7.69
N GLU A 199 -28.93 8.43 7.58
CA GLU A 199 -30.20 8.64 6.86
C GLU A 199 -31.00 9.87 7.36
N ARG A 200 -30.75 10.31 8.60
CA ARG A 200 -31.43 11.45 9.24
C ARG A 200 -30.67 12.77 9.09
N TRP A 201 -29.52 12.78 8.42
CA TRP A 201 -28.72 13.99 8.20
C TRP A 201 -29.37 14.85 7.09
N GLN A 202 -30.34 15.67 7.48
CA GLN A 202 -31.19 16.46 6.57
C GLN A 202 -30.43 17.59 5.85
N GLN A 203 -29.28 18.01 6.37
CA GLN A 203 -28.42 19.05 5.81
C GLN A 203 -27.67 18.62 4.52
N LEU A 204 -27.76 17.35 4.13
CA LEU A 204 -27.08 16.80 2.95
C LEU A 204 -28.02 16.72 1.75
N ASP A 205 -27.45 16.76 0.54
CA ASP A 205 -28.19 16.50 -0.70
C ASP A 205 -28.90 15.12 -0.61
N PRO A 206 -30.21 15.04 -0.88
CA PRO A 206 -30.96 13.80 -0.70
C PRO A 206 -30.43 12.63 -1.56
N GLN A 207 -29.95 12.89 -2.77
CA GLN A 207 -29.40 11.86 -3.64
C GLN A 207 -28.02 11.41 -3.14
N PHE A 208 -27.23 12.32 -2.60
CA PHE A 208 -25.96 11.96 -1.95
C PHE A 208 -26.19 11.10 -0.71
N ARG A 209 -27.17 11.49 0.12
CA ARG A 209 -27.52 10.73 1.33
C ARG A 209 -27.97 9.31 0.98
N ASP A 210 -28.85 9.17 0.00
CA ASP A 210 -29.32 7.86 -0.48
C ASP A 210 -28.18 7.00 -1.05
N LEU A 211 -27.26 7.59 -1.82
CA LEU A 211 -26.09 6.88 -2.33
C LEU A 211 -25.22 6.33 -1.19
N VAL A 212 -24.91 7.16 -0.20
CA VAL A 212 -24.08 6.75 0.95
C VAL A 212 -24.77 5.65 1.75
N CYS A 213 -26.07 5.77 2.04
CA CYS A 213 -26.83 4.71 2.72
C CYS A 213 -26.71 3.35 2.00
N LYS A 214 -26.80 3.34 0.67
CA LYS A 214 -26.62 2.12 -0.15
C LYS A 214 -25.19 1.57 -0.11
N MET A 215 -24.19 2.43 0.04
CA MET A 215 -22.77 2.05 0.15
C MET A 215 -22.36 1.63 1.57
N THR A 216 -23.07 2.07 2.61
CA THR A 216 -22.73 1.79 4.03
C THR A 216 -23.63 0.76 4.69
N SER A 217 -24.45 0.03 3.92
CA SER A 217 -25.20 -1.13 4.41
C SER A 217 -24.26 -2.06 5.19
N MET A 218 -24.64 -2.37 6.43
CA MET A 218 -23.87 -3.21 7.34
C MET A 218 -23.69 -4.59 6.74
N ASP A 219 -24.75 -5.20 6.19
CA ASP A 219 -24.66 -6.45 5.46
C ASP A 219 -23.84 -6.27 4.16
N PRO A 220 -22.62 -6.85 4.07
CA PRO A 220 -21.80 -6.71 2.88
C PRO A 220 -22.45 -7.28 1.61
N ALA A 221 -23.42 -8.20 1.74
CA ALA A 221 -24.15 -8.77 0.61
C ALA A 221 -25.25 -7.85 0.05
N ARG A 222 -25.81 -6.96 0.87
CA ARG A 222 -26.81 -5.96 0.45
C ARG A 222 -26.19 -4.67 -0.07
N ARG A 223 -24.91 -4.44 0.22
CA ARG A 223 -24.15 -3.25 -0.18
C ARG A 223 -24.10 -3.09 -1.72
N ILE A 224 -24.38 -1.87 -2.19
CA ILE A 224 -24.35 -1.55 -3.62
C ILE A 224 -22.95 -1.79 -4.22
N THR A 225 -22.86 -2.26 -5.47
CA THR A 225 -21.57 -2.40 -6.15
C THR A 225 -21.08 -1.06 -6.71
N ALA A 226 -19.77 -0.92 -6.97
CA ALA A 226 -19.22 0.31 -7.57
C ALA A 226 -19.91 0.68 -8.90
N ARG A 227 -20.18 -0.31 -9.76
CA ARG A 227 -20.89 -0.09 -11.04
C ARG A 227 -22.34 0.35 -10.84
N LYS A 228 -23.07 -0.23 -9.90
CA LYS A 228 -24.44 0.21 -9.59
C LYS A 228 -24.45 1.60 -8.94
N ALA A 229 -23.46 1.89 -8.10
CA ALA A 229 -23.30 3.21 -7.49
C ALA A 229 -22.97 4.29 -8.53
N LEU A 230 -22.19 3.95 -9.57
CA LEU A 230 -22.00 4.85 -10.71
C LEU A 230 -23.32 5.13 -11.41
N GLN A 231 -24.23 4.17 -11.56
CA GLN A 231 -25.53 4.40 -12.21
C GLN A 231 -26.50 5.24 -11.38
N HIS A 232 -26.15 5.58 -10.14
CA HIS A 232 -26.98 6.41 -9.27
C HIS A 232 -27.16 7.84 -9.83
N PRO A 233 -28.26 8.56 -9.53
CA PRO A 233 -28.42 9.96 -9.96
C PRO A 233 -27.39 10.94 -9.37
N CYS A 234 -26.91 10.68 -8.14
CA CYS A 234 -26.01 11.60 -7.43
C CYS A 234 -24.71 11.92 -8.20
N PRO A 235 -23.95 10.95 -8.74
CA PRO A 235 -22.72 11.23 -9.49
C PRO A 235 -22.95 11.85 -10.88
N HIS A 236 -24.18 11.80 -11.42
CA HIS A 236 -24.51 12.17 -12.81
C HIS A 236 -25.31 13.46 -12.97
N THR A 237 -25.54 14.22 -11.90
CA THR A 237 -26.25 15.51 -12.01
C THR A 237 -25.35 16.58 -12.63
N LEU A 238 -25.09 16.44 -13.94
CA LEU A 238 -24.32 17.37 -14.77
C LEU A 238 -24.93 17.44 -16.18
N ASN A 239 -25.78 18.44 -16.42
CA ASN A 239 -25.81 19.12 -17.70
C ASN A 239 -24.71 20.19 -17.64
N GLY A 240 -23.51 19.94 -18.20
CA GLY A 240 -22.64 21.06 -18.60
C GLY A 240 -21.12 20.96 -18.42
N ILE A 241 -20.54 19.98 -17.71
CA ILE A 241 -19.06 19.89 -17.63
C ILE A 241 -18.60 18.44 -17.72
N HIS A 242 -18.19 18.04 -18.92
CA HIS A 242 -17.47 16.79 -19.16
C HIS A 242 -15.98 17.02 -18.86
N ILE A 243 -15.47 16.42 -17.79
CA ILE A 243 -14.03 16.32 -17.56
C ILE A 243 -13.61 14.98 -18.15
N ARG A 244 -12.70 15.04 -19.12
CA ARG A 244 -12.20 13.88 -19.88
C ARG A 244 -11.50 12.90 -18.95
N SER A 245 -12.01 11.66 -18.87
CA SER A 245 -11.40 10.54 -18.15
C SER A 245 -10.83 9.51 -19.15
N ASP A 246 -9.73 9.85 -19.80
CA ASP A 246 -9.00 8.93 -20.66
C ASP A 246 -7.58 8.75 -20.12
N ARG A 247 -7.42 7.72 -19.26
CA ARG A 247 -6.23 6.84 -19.09
C ARG A 247 -6.24 6.15 -17.72
N VAL A 248 -6.65 4.88 -17.67
CA VAL A 248 -6.33 3.94 -16.57
C VAL A 248 -5.79 2.65 -17.17
N TYR A 249 -4.57 2.64 -17.68
CA TYR A 249 -3.93 1.42 -18.18
C TYR A 249 -2.42 1.57 -18.10
N TYR A 250 -1.75 0.83 -17.21
CA TYR A 250 -0.34 0.43 -17.44
C TYR A 250 0.19 -0.69 -16.52
N MET A 251 -0.47 -1.05 -15.41
CA MET A 251 0.22 -1.85 -14.38
C MET A 251 0.23 -3.39 -14.54
N TRP A 252 -0.60 -4.01 -15.37
CA TRP A 252 -1.04 -5.38 -15.05
C TRP A 252 -0.55 -6.54 -15.93
N HIS A 253 0.54 -6.37 -16.67
CA HIS A 253 1.09 -7.46 -17.48
C HIS A 253 2.16 -8.32 -16.76
N ARG A 254 2.52 -8.03 -15.50
CA ARG A 254 3.67 -8.69 -14.81
C ARG A 254 3.38 -9.39 -13.47
N ALA A 255 2.25 -9.16 -12.80
CA ALA A 255 1.99 -9.71 -11.47
C ALA A 255 1.30 -11.10 -11.46
N SER A 256 0.75 -11.54 -12.59
CA SER A 256 -0.20 -12.66 -12.69
C SER A 256 0.39 -14.08 -12.62
N ASN A 257 1.70 -14.26 -12.37
CA ASN A 257 2.37 -15.57 -12.49
C ASN A 257 3.09 -16.08 -11.23
N LEU A 258 2.84 -15.53 -10.04
CA LEU A 258 3.50 -16.00 -8.81
C LEU A 258 2.65 -17.04 -8.08
N GLN A 259 2.70 -18.29 -8.54
CA GLN A 259 2.34 -19.43 -7.69
C GLN A 259 3.43 -19.63 -6.62
N ALA A 260 3.03 -19.98 -5.40
CA ALA A 260 3.95 -20.40 -4.35
C ALA A 260 4.68 -21.68 -4.78
N SER A 261 5.87 -21.53 -5.35
CA SER A 261 6.74 -22.67 -5.66
C SER A 261 7.46 -23.10 -4.38
N VAL A 262 7.16 -24.30 -3.89
CA VAL A 262 8.01 -24.98 -2.91
C VAL A 262 9.35 -25.24 -3.58
N PRO A 263 10.49 -24.77 -3.04
CA PRO A 263 11.78 -25.00 -3.65
C PRO A 263 12.09 -26.51 -3.61
N PRO A 264 12.71 -27.07 -4.66
CA PRO A 264 13.01 -28.49 -4.68
C PRO A 264 13.93 -28.88 -3.50
N PRO A 265 13.80 -30.10 -2.97
CA PRO A 265 14.61 -30.57 -1.84
C PRO A 265 16.10 -30.73 -2.17
N SER A 266 16.48 -30.70 -3.45
CA SER A 266 17.85 -30.78 -3.94
C SER A 266 18.25 -29.49 -4.70
N PRO A 267 19.55 -29.11 -4.67
CA PRO A 267 20.05 -27.99 -5.46
C PRO A 267 19.73 -28.18 -6.95
N PRO A 268 19.40 -27.11 -7.68
CA PRO A 268 19.11 -27.19 -9.10
C PRO A 268 20.37 -27.57 -9.92
N PRO A 269 20.23 -28.10 -11.15
CA PRO A 269 21.37 -28.55 -11.95
C PRO A 269 22.44 -27.48 -12.23
N TRP A 270 22.05 -26.20 -12.23
CA TRP A 270 22.98 -25.08 -12.41
C TRP A 270 23.78 -24.73 -11.15
N ALA A 271 23.42 -25.25 -9.97
CA ALA A 271 24.00 -24.86 -8.68
C ALA A 271 25.51 -25.13 -8.61
N GLU A 272 25.95 -26.32 -9.00
CA GLU A 272 27.37 -26.70 -8.95
C GLU A 272 28.21 -25.85 -9.91
N THR A 273 27.73 -25.69 -11.15
CA THR A 273 28.43 -24.89 -12.18
C THR A 273 28.52 -23.42 -11.79
N LEU A 274 27.44 -22.86 -11.24
CA LEU A 274 27.39 -21.48 -10.78
C LEU A 274 28.33 -21.26 -9.58
N THR A 275 28.35 -22.19 -8.63
CA THR A 275 29.21 -22.14 -7.44
C THR A 275 30.69 -22.25 -7.83
N ALA A 276 31.05 -23.19 -8.71
CA ALA A 276 32.41 -23.32 -9.23
C ALA A 276 32.86 -22.06 -9.98
N SER A 277 31.98 -21.46 -10.79
CA SER A 277 32.27 -20.23 -11.53
C SER A 277 32.49 -19.04 -10.58
N LEU A 278 31.71 -18.93 -9.50
CA LEU A 278 31.96 -17.94 -8.45
C LEU A 278 33.34 -18.14 -7.82
N HIS A 279 33.69 -19.35 -7.37
CA HIS A 279 35.00 -19.62 -6.75
C HIS A 279 36.21 -19.38 -7.67
N SER A 280 36.00 -19.40 -9.00
CA SER A 280 37.05 -19.07 -9.96
C SER A 280 37.42 -17.57 -9.97
N GLU A 281 36.50 -16.69 -9.55
CA GLU A 281 36.76 -15.26 -9.44
C GLU A 281 37.54 -14.94 -8.15
N PRO A 282 38.61 -14.12 -8.23
CA PRO A 282 39.46 -13.80 -7.07
C PRO A 282 38.67 -13.32 -5.84
N GLN A 283 37.64 -12.49 -6.04
CA GLN A 283 36.83 -11.90 -4.96
C GLN A 283 35.89 -12.86 -4.22
N PHE A 284 35.69 -14.09 -4.72
CA PHE A 284 34.85 -15.12 -4.10
C PHE A 284 35.64 -16.40 -3.79
N ARG A 285 36.96 -16.41 -4.01
CA ARG A 285 37.79 -17.60 -3.78
C ARG A 285 37.82 -18.01 -2.31
N GLU A 286 37.90 -17.04 -1.42
CA GLU A 286 38.04 -17.24 0.03
C GLU A 286 36.73 -17.07 0.80
N ARG A 287 35.61 -16.79 0.12
CA ARG A 287 34.31 -16.61 0.75
C ARG A 287 33.17 -17.06 -0.15
N GLN A 288 32.17 -17.67 0.45
CA GLN A 288 30.94 -18.02 -0.23
C GLN A 288 30.10 -16.78 -0.50
N ALA A 289 29.48 -16.70 -1.67
CA ALA A 289 28.60 -15.60 -2.05
C ALA A 289 27.21 -16.07 -2.53
N LEU A 290 26.99 -17.39 -2.56
CA LEU A 290 25.75 -18.03 -2.98
C LEU A 290 25.39 -19.13 -1.98
N TYR A 291 24.17 -19.06 -1.46
CA TYR A 291 23.67 -19.86 -0.36
C TYR A 291 22.37 -20.56 -0.76
N PHE A 292 22.21 -21.79 -0.31
CA PHE A 292 21.08 -22.67 -0.65
C PHE A 292 20.28 -23.06 0.61
N PRO A 293 19.06 -23.60 0.45
CA PRO A 293 18.28 -24.13 1.57
C PRO A 293 19.10 -25.03 2.49
N GLY A 294 19.00 -24.79 3.80
CA GLY A 294 19.76 -25.51 4.84
C GLY A 294 20.98 -24.77 5.38
N SER A 295 21.49 -23.74 4.69
CA SER A 295 22.52 -22.84 5.24
C SER A 295 21.93 -21.76 6.15
N SER A 296 22.69 -21.32 7.16
CA SER A 296 22.23 -20.31 8.11
C SER A 296 21.96 -18.95 7.45
N GLU A 297 22.74 -18.60 6.44
CA GLU A 297 22.69 -17.35 5.69
C GLU A 297 21.46 -17.30 4.78
N PHE A 298 21.12 -18.42 4.17
CA PHE A 298 19.88 -18.56 3.41
C PHE A 298 18.66 -18.40 4.34
N VAL A 299 18.69 -19.06 5.51
CA VAL A 299 17.60 -18.98 6.50
C VAL A 299 17.46 -17.55 7.04
N ASP A 300 18.57 -16.87 7.36
CA ASP A 300 18.57 -15.47 7.77
C ASP A 300 17.92 -14.56 6.73
N SER A 301 18.38 -14.65 5.47
CA SER A 301 17.83 -13.84 4.38
C SER A 301 16.35 -14.10 4.13
N GLU A 302 15.93 -15.37 4.14
CA GLU A 302 14.54 -15.77 3.92
C GLU A 302 13.60 -15.34 5.07
N ASN A 303 14.11 -15.19 6.29
CA ASN A 303 13.33 -14.82 7.47
C ASN A 303 13.36 -13.32 7.82
N ASP A 304 14.39 -12.57 7.40
CA ASP A 304 14.55 -11.13 7.69
C ASP A 304 13.59 -10.22 6.87
N TYR A 305 12.57 -10.76 6.21
CA TYR A 305 11.54 -9.93 5.57
C TYR A 305 10.58 -9.36 6.62
N PHE A 306 10.22 -8.08 6.48
CA PHE A 306 9.34 -7.39 7.42
C PHE A 306 7.93 -7.99 7.49
N ASN A 307 7.35 -8.35 6.34
CA ASN A 307 6.04 -9.00 6.25
C ASN A 307 6.18 -10.54 6.17
N ALA A 308 5.44 -11.25 7.02
CA ALA A 308 5.38 -12.71 7.03
C ALA A 308 4.96 -13.33 5.70
N ALA A 309 4.01 -12.72 4.97
CA ALA A 309 3.55 -13.22 3.67
C ALA A 309 4.65 -13.22 2.60
N VAL A 310 5.63 -12.30 2.70
CA VAL A 310 6.80 -12.30 1.79
C VAL A 310 7.74 -13.46 2.09
N ARG A 311 7.73 -13.98 3.32
CA ARG A 311 8.53 -15.14 3.73
C ARG A 311 7.98 -16.45 3.15
N GLU A 312 6.72 -16.48 2.73
CA GLU A 312 6.07 -17.66 2.13
C GLU A 312 6.56 -17.94 0.71
N VAL A 313 6.85 -16.89 -0.08
CA VAL A 313 7.54 -17.03 -1.37
C VAL A 313 8.96 -17.52 -1.08
N LYS A 314 9.46 -18.55 -1.76
CA LYS A 314 10.82 -19.08 -1.51
C LYS A 314 11.75 -18.88 -2.71
N SER A 315 12.95 -18.40 -2.42
CA SER A 315 14.06 -18.43 -3.38
C SER A 315 14.63 -19.85 -3.47
N VAL A 316 15.27 -20.18 -4.58
CA VAL A 316 16.08 -21.42 -4.70
C VAL A 316 17.51 -21.20 -4.23
N ALA A 317 18.01 -19.96 -4.35
CA ALA A 317 19.27 -19.55 -3.76
C ALA A 317 19.24 -18.06 -3.37
N VAL A 318 20.09 -17.70 -2.41
CA VAL A 318 20.35 -16.31 -2.00
C VAL A 318 21.80 -15.99 -2.32
N ALA A 319 22.05 -14.90 -3.02
CA ALA A 319 23.39 -14.39 -3.25
C ALA A 319 23.67 -13.17 -2.38
N TRP A 320 24.85 -13.10 -1.76
CA TRP A 320 25.17 -12.09 -0.74
C TRP A 320 26.44 -11.30 -1.10
N PRO A 321 26.33 -10.24 -1.93
CA PRO A 321 27.45 -9.36 -2.23
C PRO A 321 27.79 -8.43 -1.06
N CYS A 322 29.07 -8.13 -0.89
CA CYS A 322 29.61 -7.20 0.11
C CYS A 322 30.29 -5.96 -0.50
N SER A 323 30.54 -5.98 -1.81
CA SER A 323 31.15 -4.87 -2.54
C SER A 323 30.46 -4.63 -3.89
N THR A 324 30.68 -3.46 -4.50
CA THR A 324 30.16 -3.16 -5.84
C THR A 324 30.83 -4.01 -6.93
N ALA A 325 32.06 -4.47 -6.70
CA ALA A 325 32.75 -5.43 -7.55
C ALA A 325 32.07 -6.81 -7.50
N ASP A 326 31.63 -7.24 -6.32
CA ASP A 326 30.89 -8.49 -6.14
C ASP A 326 29.61 -8.50 -6.95
N VAL A 327 28.83 -7.41 -6.85
CA VAL A 327 27.57 -7.25 -7.57
C VAL A 327 27.81 -7.39 -9.08
N SER A 328 28.87 -6.75 -9.59
CA SER A 328 29.21 -6.82 -11.02
C SER A 328 29.59 -8.24 -11.47
N ALA A 329 30.45 -8.94 -10.71
CA ALA A 329 30.85 -10.30 -11.06
C ALA A 329 29.71 -11.30 -10.91
N LEU A 330 28.96 -11.21 -9.81
CA LEU A 330 27.78 -12.04 -9.56
C LEU A 330 26.77 -11.92 -10.70
N LEU A 331 26.43 -10.70 -11.14
CA LEU A 331 25.49 -10.51 -12.25
C LEU A 331 26.00 -11.10 -13.57
N LYS A 332 27.30 -11.00 -13.86
CA LYS A 332 27.91 -11.62 -15.06
C LYS A 332 27.81 -13.14 -15.01
N ILE A 333 28.10 -13.74 -13.86
CA ILE A 333 28.09 -15.19 -13.65
C ILE A 333 26.66 -15.73 -13.68
N LEU A 334 25.73 -15.09 -12.96
CA LEU A 334 24.31 -15.44 -12.99
C LEU A 334 23.76 -15.39 -14.42
N ARG A 335 24.06 -14.34 -15.19
CA ARG A 335 23.64 -14.24 -16.60
C ARG A 335 24.21 -15.34 -17.48
N ARG A 336 25.44 -15.79 -17.23
CA ARG A 336 26.13 -16.80 -18.05
C ARG A 336 25.60 -18.21 -17.78
N HIS A 337 25.26 -18.52 -16.53
CA HIS A 337 25.00 -19.89 -16.10
C HIS A 337 23.56 -20.18 -15.68
N LEU A 338 22.74 -19.16 -15.39
CA LEU A 338 21.32 -19.39 -15.11
C LEU A 338 20.52 -19.57 -16.41
N PRO A 339 19.57 -20.52 -16.44
CA PRO A 339 18.57 -20.58 -17.49
C PRO A 339 17.82 -19.25 -17.61
N THR A 340 17.46 -18.86 -18.84
CA THR A 340 16.70 -17.62 -19.09
C THR A 340 15.33 -17.59 -18.43
N THR A 341 14.81 -18.76 -18.04
CA THR A 341 13.55 -18.93 -17.32
C THR A 341 13.68 -18.79 -15.80
N THR A 342 14.90 -18.77 -15.24
CA THR A 342 15.11 -18.64 -13.81
C THR A 342 15.11 -17.17 -13.40
N PRO A 343 14.18 -16.73 -12.52
CA PRO A 343 14.09 -15.33 -12.15
C PRO A 343 15.26 -14.90 -11.25
N ILE A 344 15.67 -13.63 -11.40
CA ILE A 344 16.61 -12.97 -10.50
C ILE A 344 15.88 -11.77 -9.88
N ALA A 345 15.98 -11.64 -8.56
CA ALA A 345 15.47 -10.48 -7.83
C ALA A 345 16.60 -9.83 -7.04
N VAL A 346 16.47 -8.53 -6.76
CA VAL A 346 17.42 -7.78 -5.93
C VAL A 346 16.67 -7.22 -4.72
N ARG A 347 17.25 -7.39 -3.54
CA ARG A 347 16.76 -6.93 -2.25
C ARG A 347 17.74 -5.92 -1.65
N GLY A 348 17.23 -4.77 -1.21
CA GLY A 348 17.96 -3.85 -0.33
C GLY A 348 17.90 -4.28 1.14
N ALA A 349 17.93 -3.34 2.08
CA ALA A 349 17.87 -3.69 3.51
C ALA A 349 16.47 -4.06 4.08
N GLY A 350 15.46 -4.20 3.22
CA GLY A 350 14.12 -4.67 3.58
C GLY A 350 13.10 -3.58 3.90
N HIS A 351 11.98 -3.98 4.52
CA HIS A 351 10.78 -3.18 4.87
C HIS A 351 9.68 -3.08 3.79
N ALA A 352 9.84 -3.73 2.63
CA ALA A 352 8.73 -3.91 1.69
C ALA A 352 7.65 -4.83 2.30
N THR A 353 6.38 -4.51 2.04
CA THR A 353 5.20 -5.17 2.62
C THR A 353 4.45 -6.07 1.63
N TYR A 354 4.87 -6.16 0.36
CA TYR A 354 4.13 -6.84 -0.72
C TYR A 354 4.72 -8.21 -1.07
N VAL A 355 3.86 -9.23 -1.21
CA VAL A 355 4.25 -10.58 -1.64
C VAL A 355 4.89 -10.53 -3.03
N GLY A 356 6.01 -11.24 -3.21
CA GLY A 356 6.74 -11.27 -4.48
C GLY A 356 7.63 -10.05 -4.76
N THR A 357 7.70 -9.06 -3.87
CA THR A 357 8.66 -7.96 -4.00
C THR A 357 10.02 -8.31 -3.40
N ALA A 358 11.08 -7.82 -4.07
CA ALA A 358 12.47 -8.04 -3.65
C ALA A 358 12.85 -9.52 -3.46
N LYS A 359 12.11 -10.46 -4.07
CA LYS A 359 12.33 -11.90 -3.91
C LYS A 359 12.05 -12.65 -5.21
N ALA A 360 12.93 -13.59 -5.57
CA ALA A 360 12.81 -14.40 -6.78
C ALA A 360 12.12 -15.74 -6.46
N ALA A 361 10.82 -15.83 -6.71
CA ALA A 361 10.10 -17.10 -6.56
C ALA A 361 10.72 -18.17 -7.47
N GLY A 362 11.22 -19.26 -6.89
CA GLY A 362 11.85 -20.32 -7.69
C GLY A 362 13.18 -19.92 -8.35
N GLY A 363 13.81 -18.81 -7.93
CA GLY A 363 15.01 -18.27 -8.56
C GLY A 363 16.09 -17.80 -7.58
N VAL A 364 16.92 -16.85 -8.01
CA VAL A 364 18.04 -16.33 -7.21
C VAL A 364 17.72 -14.94 -6.69
N THR A 365 17.70 -14.76 -5.37
CA THR A 365 17.56 -13.45 -4.73
C THR A 365 18.93 -12.90 -4.36
N ILE A 366 19.30 -11.74 -4.89
CA ILE A 366 20.51 -11.00 -4.54
C ILE A 366 20.21 -10.11 -3.35
N ASP A 367 20.75 -10.44 -2.18
CA ASP A 367 20.56 -9.73 -0.93
C ASP A 367 21.70 -8.73 -0.69
N MET A 368 21.39 -7.45 -0.86
CA MET A 368 22.37 -6.37 -0.78
C MET A 368 22.71 -5.98 0.68
N ARG A 369 22.17 -6.66 1.70
CA ARG A 369 22.47 -6.38 3.12
C ARG A 369 23.95 -6.49 3.48
N GLY A 370 24.76 -7.19 2.68
CA GLY A 370 26.21 -7.23 2.84
C GLY A 370 26.93 -5.98 2.33
N LEU A 371 26.33 -5.22 1.40
CA LEU A 371 26.89 -3.99 0.86
C LEU A 371 26.61 -2.83 1.82
N ARG A 372 27.53 -2.63 2.76
CA ARG A 372 27.45 -1.65 3.84
C ARG A 372 28.45 -0.52 3.64
N GLY A 373 28.18 0.62 4.27
CA GLY A 373 29.03 1.82 4.19
C GLY A 373 28.22 3.09 4.09
N ILE A 374 28.58 4.07 4.91
CA ILE A 374 28.00 5.41 4.93
C ILE A 374 29.14 6.40 5.02
N ASP A 375 29.26 7.26 4.01
CA ASP A 375 30.34 8.25 3.93
C ASP A 375 29.74 9.64 3.76
N VAL A 376 29.92 10.50 4.76
CA VAL A 376 29.60 11.93 4.66
C VAL A 376 30.74 12.59 3.87
N LEU A 377 30.42 13.13 2.70
CA LEU A 377 31.41 13.69 1.77
C LEU A 377 31.78 15.13 2.17
N ALA A 378 32.99 15.56 1.77
CA ALA A 378 33.52 16.87 2.09
C ALA A 378 32.58 18.02 1.70
N GLY A 379 32.41 18.98 2.61
CA GLY A 379 31.57 20.17 2.43
C GLY A 379 30.12 20.02 2.90
N ASP A 380 29.80 18.96 3.66
CA ASP A 380 28.55 18.74 4.41
C ASP A 380 27.26 18.75 3.58
N LYS A 381 27.38 18.52 2.28
CA LYS A 381 26.25 18.60 1.32
C LYS A 381 25.82 17.26 0.75
N HIS A 382 26.63 16.22 0.91
CA HIS A 382 26.37 14.93 0.28
C HIS A 382 26.72 13.78 1.22
N ILE A 383 25.89 12.75 1.19
CA ILE A 383 26.10 11.49 1.89
C ILE A 383 26.04 10.35 0.86
N ARG A 384 27.04 9.49 0.87
CA ARG A 384 27.05 8.25 0.11
C ARG A 384 26.53 7.13 1.00
N ILE A 385 25.49 6.44 0.55
CA ILE A 385 24.80 5.39 1.30
C ILE A 385 24.87 4.09 0.51
N ALA A 386 25.40 3.02 1.10
CA ALA A 386 25.45 1.71 0.49
C ALA A 386 24.06 1.04 0.44
N ALA A 387 23.84 0.16 -0.54
CA ALA A 387 22.51 -0.40 -0.83
C ALA A 387 21.92 -1.29 0.28
N GLY A 388 22.76 -1.81 1.16
CA GLY A 388 22.40 -2.62 2.32
C GLY A 388 22.08 -1.84 3.59
N GLU A 389 22.10 -0.50 3.56
CA GLU A 389 21.88 0.31 4.75
C GLU A 389 20.41 0.48 5.12
N LYS A 390 20.16 0.61 6.43
CA LYS A 390 18.88 1.03 7.02
C LYS A 390 18.99 2.47 7.51
N TRP A 391 17.85 3.16 7.61
CA TRP A 391 17.82 4.57 8.01
C TRP A 391 18.41 4.84 9.39
N HIS A 392 18.32 3.91 10.35
CA HIS A 392 18.95 4.10 11.66
C HIS A 392 20.47 4.28 11.56
N SER A 393 21.16 3.52 10.71
CA SER A 393 22.61 3.64 10.51
C SER A 393 22.95 4.99 9.87
N VAL A 394 22.15 5.40 8.88
CA VAL A 394 22.31 6.67 8.16
C VAL A 394 22.20 7.86 9.11
N PHE A 395 21.15 7.89 9.95
CA PHE A 395 20.98 8.97 10.93
C PHE A 395 22.08 8.96 12.01
N ALA A 396 22.50 7.79 12.49
CA ALA A 396 23.59 7.71 13.46
C ALA A 396 24.92 8.27 12.91
N ALA A 397 25.21 8.02 11.63
CA ALA A 397 26.39 8.57 10.96
C ALA A 397 26.31 10.10 10.80
N LEU A 398 25.15 10.62 10.40
CA LEU A 398 24.91 12.06 10.27
C LEU A 398 24.94 12.79 11.63
N GLU A 399 24.41 12.17 12.68
CA GLU A 399 24.42 12.72 14.04
C GLU A 399 25.84 12.79 14.63
N SER A 400 26.67 11.79 14.33
CA SER A 400 28.06 11.71 14.77
C SER A 400 28.97 12.73 14.07
N HIS A 401 28.57 13.23 12.90
CA HIS A 401 29.28 14.31 12.20
C HIS A 401 29.31 15.60 13.03
N LYS A 402 30.32 16.45 12.81
CA LYS A 402 30.49 17.73 13.51
C LYS A 402 30.64 18.88 12.48
N PRO A 403 29.65 19.77 12.34
CA PRO A 403 28.37 19.83 13.08
C PRO A 403 27.45 18.64 12.73
N SER A 404 26.52 18.30 13.62
CA SER A 404 25.56 17.23 13.37
C SER A 404 24.66 17.59 12.19
N LEU A 405 24.43 16.63 11.30
CA LEU A 405 23.66 16.79 10.07
C LEU A 405 22.36 15.99 10.11
N THR A 406 21.47 16.28 9.17
CA THR A 406 20.26 15.47 8.93
C THR A 406 19.93 15.47 7.44
N THR A 407 18.99 14.63 7.04
CA THR A 407 18.52 14.54 5.65
C THR A 407 17.06 14.11 5.60
N VAL A 408 16.42 14.30 4.44
CA VAL A 408 15.07 13.80 4.16
C VAL A 408 15.14 12.28 4.11
N GLY A 409 14.80 11.62 5.23
CA GLY A 409 14.93 10.17 5.39
C GLY A 409 13.71 9.47 5.98
N GLY A 410 13.80 8.15 6.13
CA GLY A 410 12.71 7.29 6.56
C GLY A 410 12.27 7.52 7.99
N ARG A 411 10.95 7.44 8.23
CA ARG A 411 10.32 7.67 9.54
C ARG A 411 10.49 6.51 10.53
N SER A 412 10.78 5.31 10.03
CA SER A 412 11.02 4.11 10.83
C SER A 412 12.48 3.69 10.74
N ARG A 413 13.07 3.40 11.90
CA ARG A 413 14.48 3.02 12.06
C ARG A 413 14.89 1.84 11.18
N ASN A 414 14.00 0.86 11.05
CA ASN A 414 14.28 -0.43 10.38
C ASN A 414 14.05 -0.42 8.87
N VAL A 415 13.62 0.71 8.30
CA VAL A 415 13.38 0.85 6.86
C VAL A 415 14.71 0.84 6.11
N GLY A 416 14.81 0.03 5.05
CA GLY A 416 15.97 0.06 4.16
C GLY A 416 16.07 1.39 3.41
N ALA A 417 17.24 2.02 3.48
CA ALA A 417 17.46 3.37 2.98
C ALA A 417 17.20 3.47 1.48
N ILE A 418 17.85 2.61 0.69
CA ILE A 418 17.74 2.68 -0.77
C ILE A 418 16.36 2.24 -1.28
N GLY A 419 15.75 1.22 -0.66
CA GLY A 419 14.38 0.80 -1.03
C GLY A 419 13.36 1.93 -0.82
N PHE A 420 13.49 2.66 0.29
CA PHE A 420 12.66 3.83 0.60
C PHE A 420 12.88 4.98 -0.39
N VAL A 421 14.14 5.32 -0.69
CA VAL A 421 14.46 6.37 -1.68
C VAL A 421 13.93 6.00 -3.07
N LEU A 422 14.06 4.74 -3.49
CA LEU A 422 13.52 4.26 -4.78
C LEU A 422 11.98 4.20 -4.82
N GLY A 423 11.33 4.25 -3.65
CA GLY A 423 9.88 4.37 -3.48
C GLY A 423 9.44 5.82 -3.20
N ALA A 424 10.13 6.80 -3.79
CA ALA A 424 10.05 8.25 -3.53
C ALA A 424 10.56 8.67 -2.14
N GLY A 425 10.12 8.00 -1.08
CA GLY A 425 10.61 8.23 0.27
C GLY A 425 9.96 9.43 0.95
N LEU A 426 8.75 9.21 1.48
CA LEU A 426 8.01 10.22 2.24
C LEU A 426 8.57 10.36 3.67
N SER A 427 9.15 11.52 3.96
CA SER A 427 9.77 11.88 5.23
C SER A 427 8.93 12.88 6.02
N SER A 428 9.22 13.02 7.32
CA SER A 428 8.68 14.12 8.13
C SER A 428 9.13 15.50 7.64
N LEU A 429 10.24 15.57 6.89
CA LEU A 429 10.76 16.80 6.30
C LEU A 429 10.17 17.11 4.91
N SER A 430 9.35 16.21 4.35
CA SER A 430 8.95 16.32 2.94
C SER A 430 8.11 17.54 2.60
N ALA A 431 7.35 18.09 3.57
CA ALA A 431 6.59 19.32 3.37
C ALA A 431 7.47 20.54 3.05
N GLY A 432 8.71 20.57 3.56
CA GLY A 432 9.65 21.68 3.35
C GLY A 432 10.73 21.41 2.29
N PHE A 433 11.02 20.14 2.02
CA PHE A 433 12.20 19.74 1.24
C PHE A 433 11.92 18.73 0.13
N GLY A 434 10.66 18.33 -0.10
CA GLY A 434 10.32 17.32 -1.11
C GLY A 434 10.57 15.89 -0.66
N PHE A 435 10.50 14.94 -1.59
CA PHE A 435 10.73 13.52 -1.30
C PHE A 435 12.22 13.20 -1.15
N SER A 436 12.56 12.11 -0.46
CA SER A 436 13.95 11.67 -0.37
C SER A 436 14.59 11.38 -1.72
N ALA A 437 13.80 10.97 -2.71
CA ALA A 437 14.25 10.80 -4.09
C ALA A 437 14.74 12.13 -4.72
N ASP A 438 14.14 13.26 -4.34
CA ASP A 438 14.54 14.58 -4.83
C ASP A 438 15.92 14.99 -4.29
N MET A 439 16.36 14.39 -3.18
CA MET A 439 17.68 14.62 -2.59
C MET A 439 18.80 13.82 -3.27
N VAL A 440 18.48 12.94 -4.22
CA VAL A 440 19.50 12.09 -4.85
C VAL A 440 20.19 12.84 -5.98
N THR A 441 21.50 13.08 -5.80
CA THR A 441 22.31 13.75 -6.83
C THR A 441 22.99 12.77 -7.79
N SER A 442 23.20 11.51 -7.40
CA SER A 442 23.80 10.50 -8.26
C SER A 442 23.49 9.07 -7.81
N TRP A 443 23.50 8.13 -8.76
CA TRP A 443 23.44 6.70 -8.52
C TRP A 443 24.66 6.02 -9.14
N GLU A 444 25.29 5.13 -8.39
CA GLU A 444 26.31 4.23 -8.94
C GLU A 444 25.62 3.04 -9.62
N VAL A 445 25.52 3.08 -10.95
CA VAL A 445 24.87 2.02 -11.74
C VAL A 445 25.90 1.04 -12.26
N ARG A 446 25.86 -0.22 -11.79
CA ARG A 446 26.68 -1.31 -12.33
C ARG A 446 25.95 -2.00 -13.48
N ARG A 447 26.41 -1.75 -14.72
CA ARG A 447 25.95 -2.46 -15.92
C ARG A 447 26.83 -3.70 -16.17
N PRO A 448 26.30 -4.79 -16.73
CA PRO A 448 27.15 -5.75 -17.43
C PRO A 448 27.82 -5.00 -18.59
N LEU A 449 29.16 -4.98 -18.62
CA LEU A 449 29.94 -4.33 -19.69
C LEU A 449 29.51 -4.86 -21.07
N PHE A 450 29.11 -3.96 -21.95
CA PHE A 450 28.86 -4.24 -23.36
C PHE A 450 30.14 -3.92 -24.14
N PHE A 451 30.75 -4.92 -24.76
CA PHE A 451 31.64 -4.69 -25.90
C PHE A 451 30.78 -4.93 -27.14
N LEU A 452 30.47 -3.86 -27.88
CA LEU A 452 29.93 -3.98 -29.23
C LEU A 452 31.10 -4.35 -30.15
N LYS A 453 30.86 -5.30 -31.06
CA LYS A 453 31.71 -5.53 -32.23
C LYS A 453 31.03 -4.91 -33.43
#